data_AF-A0A512H7V2-F1
#
_entry.id   AF-A0A512H7V2-F1
#
_cell.length_a   1.000
_cell.length_b   1.000
_cell.length_c   1.000
_cell.angle_alpha   90.00
_cell.angle_beta   90.00
_cell.angle_gamma   90.00
#
_symmetry.space_group_name_H-M   'P 1'
#
loop_
_entity.id
_entity.type
_entity.pdbx_description
1 polymer ?
#
loop_
_entity_poly.entity_id
_entity_poly.type
_entity_poly.pdbx_seq_one_letter_code
_entity_poly.pdbx_strand_id
1 'polypeptide(L)'
;MPLFSIIVVDYDGSVPRERARRGLASLAAQRFRDFEVIVLHDGPRTHGSCADDLAGLDLPLVRSTQTTTRIGDWGHSLRDAGLQLAQGEYIVHFNADNILYPEALARLAEERTRPVEEWVQVHDPGLGTTRPLAVDDPEIFLFPIIMRGMALVAGRLIRFPARENDLGLVLSGLPPVCHRIDCMQVVARRTLWQRIGGWYDKSADSDWKIYERLLAEAAPRYVNAILGEHW
;
A
#
# COMPACT_ATOMS: atom_id res chain seq x y z
N MET A 1 -20.90 -1.16 2.14
CA MET A 1 -19.59 -1.68 1.69
C MET A 1 -18.55 -0.72 2.21
N PRO A 2 -17.42 -1.18 2.76
CA PRO A 2 -16.40 -0.28 3.30
C PRO A 2 -15.85 0.65 2.22
N LEU A 3 -15.33 1.81 2.58
CA LEU A 3 -14.63 2.66 1.61
C LEU A 3 -13.27 2.06 1.25
N PHE A 4 -12.51 1.59 2.25
CA PHE A 4 -11.20 0.99 2.06
C PHE A 4 -11.17 -0.49 2.46
N SER A 5 -10.51 -1.32 1.65
CA SER A 5 -9.99 -2.63 2.09
C SER A 5 -8.49 -2.54 2.26
N ILE A 6 -8.01 -2.80 3.47
CA ILE A 6 -6.58 -2.84 3.79
C ILE A 6 -6.12 -4.29 3.74
N ILE A 7 -5.29 -4.62 2.75
CA ILE A 7 -4.73 -5.95 2.57
C ILE A 7 -3.37 -5.98 3.26
N VAL A 8 -3.33 -6.60 4.42
CA VAL A 8 -2.12 -6.80 5.23
C VAL A 8 -1.50 -8.14 4.85
N VAL A 9 -0.28 -8.12 4.34
CA VAL A 9 0.52 -9.33 4.10
C VAL A 9 1.56 -9.49 5.20
N ASP A 10 1.70 -10.71 5.70
CA ASP A 10 2.58 -11.02 6.83
C ASP A 10 3.31 -12.35 6.62
N TYR A 11 4.52 -12.42 7.15
CA TYR A 11 5.26 -13.65 7.33
C TYR A 11 6.07 -13.56 8.62
N ASP A 12 5.72 -14.40 9.59
CA ASP A 12 6.27 -14.35 10.94
C ASP A 12 7.74 -14.77 11.07
N GLY A 13 8.30 -15.35 10.02
CA GLY A 13 9.75 -15.55 9.90
C GLY A 13 10.55 -14.30 9.48
N SER A 14 9.90 -13.27 8.91
CA SER A 14 10.56 -12.03 8.49
C SER A 14 10.22 -10.83 9.36
N VAL A 15 8.97 -10.75 9.85
CA VAL A 15 8.50 -9.62 10.65
C VAL A 15 8.38 -10.04 12.12
N PRO A 16 9.11 -9.40 13.05
CA PRO A 16 8.91 -9.63 14.48
C PRO A 16 7.47 -9.32 14.90
N ARG A 17 6.90 -10.13 15.80
CA ARG A 17 5.49 -9.99 16.20
C ARG A 17 5.17 -8.64 16.84
N GLU A 18 6.12 -8.05 17.57
CA GLU A 18 5.96 -6.68 18.09
C GLU A 18 5.76 -5.65 16.97
N ARG A 19 6.45 -5.84 15.83
CA ARG A 19 6.38 -4.94 14.68
C ARG A 19 5.06 -5.12 13.94
N ALA A 20 4.64 -6.37 13.75
CA ALA A 20 3.32 -6.71 13.20
C ALA A 20 2.18 -6.10 14.04
N ARG A 21 2.24 -6.24 15.37
CA ARG A 21 1.26 -5.64 16.29
C ARG A 21 1.26 -4.13 16.24
N ARG A 22 2.44 -3.50 16.14
CA ARG A 22 2.55 -2.04 15.98
C ARG A 22 1.89 -1.58 14.67
N GLY A 23 2.09 -2.31 13.57
CA GLY A 23 1.43 -2.00 12.30
C GLY A 23 -0.08 -2.14 12.38
N LEU A 24 -0.58 -3.26 12.92
CA LEU A 24 -2.02 -3.47 13.15
C LEU A 24 -2.62 -2.42 14.10
N ALA A 25 -1.90 -2.03 15.16
CA ALA A 25 -2.32 -0.96 16.05
C ALA A 25 -2.42 0.40 15.35
N SER A 26 -1.57 0.68 14.36
CA SER A 26 -1.68 1.89 13.54
C SER A 26 -2.96 1.93 12.69
N LEU A 27 -3.45 0.76 12.26
CA LEU A 27 -4.75 0.63 11.58
C LEU A 27 -5.90 0.82 12.57
N ALA A 28 -5.80 0.27 13.77
CA ALA A 28 -6.80 0.46 14.82
C ALA A 28 -6.92 1.92 15.27
N ALA A 29 -5.81 2.67 15.23
CA ALA A 29 -5.74 4.08 15.59
C ALA A 29 -6.29 5.04 14.51
N GLN A 30 -6.74 4.55 13.35
CA GLN A 30 -7.31 5.39 12.31
C GLN A 30 -8.59 6.10 12.80
N ARG A 31 -8.67 7.41 12.56
CA ARG A 31 -9.84 8.23 12.89
C ARG A 31 -11.01 8.01 11.94
N PHE A 32 -10.72 7.73 10.68
CA PHE A 32 -11.71 7.29 9.72
C PHE A 32 -12.02 5.80 9.93
N ARG A 33 -13.30 5.43 10.03
CA ARG A 33 -13.72 4.08 10.46
C ARG A 33 -14.41 3.23 9.39
N ASP A 34 -14.64 3.77 8.19
CA ASP A 34 -15.31 3.04 7.11
C ASP A 34 -14.30 2.20 6.28
N PHE A 35 -13.71 1.20 6.93
CA PHE A 35 -12.73 0.32 6.31
C PHE A 35 -12.81 -1.11 6.85
N GLU A 36 -12.26 -2.06 6.10
CA GLU A 36 -12.01 -3.42 6.55
C GLU A 36 -10.52 -3.76 6.48
N VAL A 37 -10.09 -4.74 7.28
CA VAL A 37 -8.73 -5.27 7.29
C VAL A 37 -8.76 -6.75 6.92
N ILE A 38 -7.93 -7.13 5.96
CA ILE A 38 -7.76 -8.51 5.50
C ILE A 38 -6.30 -8.89 5.76
N VAL A 39 -6.07 -9.69 6.80
CA VAL A 39 -4.75 -10.18 7.19
C VAL A 39 -4.49 -11.53 6.54
N LEU A 40 -3.41 -11.61 5.77
CA LEU A 40 -2.99 -12.80 5.06
C LEU A 40 -1.58 -13.18 5.52
N HIS A 41 -1.44 -14.39 6.06
CA HIS A 41 -0.15 -14.92 6.49
C HIS A 41 0.41 -15.92 5.46
N ASP A 42 1.69 -15.81 5.13
CA ASP A 42 2.37 -16.66 4.13
C ASP A 42 2.92 -17.95 4.76
N GLY A 43 2.09 -18.99 4.76
CA GLY A 43 2.37 -20.31 5.29
C GLY A 43 1.80 -20.52 6.69
N PRO A 44 1.97 -21.73 7.27
CA PRO A 44 1.63 -21.97 8.66
C PRO A 44 2.46 -21.07 9.58
N ARG A 45 1.79 -20.46 10.57
CA ARG A 45 2.48 -19.64 11.58
C ARG A 45 3.39 -20.49 12.46
N THR A 46 4.49 -19.88 12.87
CA THR A 46 5.47 -20.42 13.81
C THR A 46 5.44 -19.69 15.16
N HIS A 47 4.87 -18.49 15.21
CA HIS A 47 4.82 -17.63 16.40
C HIS A 47 3.40 -17.18 16.74
N GLY A 48 2.71 -17.95 17.59
CA GLY A 48 1.37 -17.62 18.08
C GLY A 48 0.28 -17.66 17.01
N SER A 49 -0.91 -17.18 17.34
CA SER A 49 -2.07 -17.08 16.44
C SER A 49 -2.29 -15.66 15.92
N CYS A 50 -2.95 -15.50 14.76
CA CYS A 50 -3.29 -14.16 14.26
C CYS A 50 -4.21 -13.41 15.25
N ALA A 51 -5.04 -14.15 16.00
CA ALA A 51 -5.85 -13.58 17.07
C ALA A 51 -4.99 -12.95 18.18
N ASP A 52 -3.81 -13.49 18.47
CA ASP A 52 -2.89 -12.92 19.47
C ASP A 52 -2.36 -11.55 19.03
N ASP A 53 -2.13 -11.37 17.72
CA ASP A 53 -1.64 -10.09 17.17
C ASP A 53 -2.76 -9.05 17.03
N LEU A 54 -4.02 -9.49 16.95
CA LEU A 54 -5.21 -8.66 16.89
C LEU A 54 -5.82 -8.38 18.28
N ALA A 55 -5.37 -9.06 19.32
CA ALA A 55 -5.95 -8.99 20.65
C ALA A 55 -5.96 -7.56 21.20
N GLY A 56 -7.15 -7.08 21.59
CA GLY A 56 -7.33 -5.74 22.17
C GLY A 56 -7.35 -4.60 21.15
N LEU A 57 -7.24 -4.88 19.85
CA LEU A 57 -7.36 -3.86 18.81
C LEU A 57 -8.83 -3.65 18.42
N ASP A 58 -9.27 -2.39 18.46
CA ASP A 58 -10.59 -1.99 17.98
C ASP A 58 -10.53 -1.69 16.47
N LEU A 59 -10.69 -2.74 15.66
CA LEU A 59 -10.77 -2.67 14.20
C LEU A 59 -12.22 -2.86 13.74
N PRO A 60 -12.74 -2.06 12.78
CA PRO A 60 -14.16 -2.11 12.39
C PRO A 60 -14.60 -3.47 11.84
N LEU A 61 -13.81 -4.05 10.93
CA LEU A 61 -14.05 -5.35 10.32
C LEU A 61 -12.70 -6.02 10.04
N VAL A 62 -12.54 -7.27 10.48
CA VAL A 62 -11.29 -8.02 10.30
C VAL A 62 -11.56 -9.41 9.76
N ARG A 63 -10.80 -9.81 8.74
CA ARG A 63 -10.69 -11.20 8.29
C ARG A 63 -9.22 -11.59 8.35
N SER A 64 -8.96 -12.80 8.82
CA SER A 64 -7.60 -13.35 8.84
C SER A 64 -7.59 -14.74 8.21
N THR A 65 -6.64 -15.00 7.34
CA THR A 65 -6.36 -16.35 6.84
C THR A 65 -4.86 -16.54 6.63
N GLN A 66 -4.46 -17.77 6.38
CA GLN A 66 -3.08 -18.15 6.11
C GLN A 66 -3.04 -19.14 4.95
N THR A 67 -1.96 -19.12 4.17
CA THR A 67 -1.74 -20.15 3.15
C THR A 67 -1.27 -21.46 3.81
N THR A 68 -1.56 -22.59 3.18
CA THR A 68 -1.20 -23.93 3.71
C THR A 68 0.30 -24.19 3.68
N THR A 69 1.02 -23.51 2.77
CA THR A 69 2.47 -23.61 2.59
C THR A 69 3.00 -22.22 2.26
N ARG A 70 4.24 -21.93 2.68
CA ARG A 70 4.91 -20.68 2.35
C ARG A 70 5.12 -20.58 0.84
N ILE A 71 4.61 -19.51 0.23
CA ILE A 71 4.77 -19.17 -1.18
C ILE A 71 6.13 -18.47 -1.37
N GLY A 72 6.46 -17.51 -0.50
CA GLY A 72 7.78 -16.89 -0.45
C GLY A 72 8.08 -15.91 -1.57
N ASP A 73 7.07 -15.22 -2.09
CA ASP A 73 7.17 -14.26 -3.19
C ASP A 73 6.96 -12.81 -2.74
N TRP A 74 7.55 -12.46 -1.59
CA TRP A 74 7.43 -11.11 -0.98
C TRP A 74 5.97 -10.67 -0.73
N GLY A 75 5.06 -11.64 -0.60
CA GLY A 75 3.63 -11.38 -0.34
C GLY A 75 2.83 -11.03 -1.60
N HIS A 76 3.41 -11.07 -2.79
CA HIS A 76 2.71 -10.71 -4.03
C HIS A 76 1.52 -11.62 -4.33
N SER A 77 1.62 -12.93 -4.09
CA SER A 77 0.47 -13.85 -4.22
C SER A 77 -0.60 -13.59 -3.17
N LEU A 78 -0.21 -13.20 -1.95
CA LEU A 78 -1.15 -12.82 -0.90
C LEU A 78 -1.88 -11.52 -1.25
N ARG A 79 -1.19 -10.52 -1.81
CA ARG A 79 -1.84 -9.29 -2.29
C ARG A 79 -2.95 -9.58 -3.29
N ASP A 80 -2.66 -10.46 -4.25
CA ASP A 80 -3.64 -10.88 -5.24
C ASP A 80 -4.83 -11.64 -4.64
N ALA A 81 -4.57 -12.57 -3.71
CA ALA A 81 -5.62 -13.26 -2.97
C ALA A 81 -6.48 -12.27 -2.15
N GLY A 82 -5.85 -11.27 -1.53
CA GLY A 82 -6.54 -10.20 -0.80
C GLY A 82 -7.44 -9.36 -1.68
N LEU A 83 -7.05 -9.08 -2.93
CA LEU A 83 -7.88 -8.36 -3.90
C LEU A 83 -9.18 -9.11 -4.19
N GLN A 84 -9.17 -10.45 -4.19
CA GLN A 84 -10.36 -11.28 -4.39
C GLN A 84 -11.30 -11.25 -3.18
N LEU A 85 -10.77 -11.01 -1.98
CA LEU A 85 -11.53 -10.95 -0.73
C LEU A 85 -12.07 -9.54 -0.44
N ALA A 86 -11.43 -8.51 -0.99
CA ALA A 86 -11.73 -7.11 -0.75
C ALA A 86 -13.13 -6.69 -1.21
N GLN A 87 -13.86 -6.02 -0.32
CA GLN A 87 -15.20 -5.46 -0.55
C GLN A 87 -15.20 -3.93 -0.61
N GLY A 88 -14.06 -3.29 -0.35
CA GLY A 88 -13.88 -1.86 -0.35
C GLY A 88 -13.93 -1.24 -1.74
N GLU A 89 -14.25 0.05 -1.81
CA GLU A 89 -14.13 0.84 -3.05
C GLU A 89 -12.65 1.00 -3.45
N TYR A 90 -11.77 1.22 -2.47
CA TYR A 90 -10.34 1.41 -2.63
C TYR A 90 -9.52 0.33 -1.93
N ILE A 91 -8.38 0.00 -2.52
CA ILE A 91 -7.45 -0.99 -1.97
C ILE A 91 -6.21 -0.29 -1.42
N VAL A 92 -5.89 -0.60 -0.17
CA VAL A 92 -4.64 -0.20 0.49
C VAL A 92 -3.79 -1.46 0.68
N HIS A 93 -2.62 -1.50 0.06
CA HIS A 93 -1.66 -2.57 0.30
C HIS A 93 -0.77 -2.22 1.49
N PHE A 94 -0.61 -3.17 2.41
CA PHE A 94 0.06 -2.94 3.68
C PHE A 94 0.98 -4.12 4.01
N ASN A 95 2.24 -3.85 4.33
CA ASN A 95 3.12 -4.84 4.97
C ASN A 95 2.86 -4.85 6.47
N ALA A 96 3.02 -5.99 7.12
CA ALA A 96 2.80 -6.09 8.57
C ALA A 96 3.70 -5.14 9.40
N ASP A 97 4.86 -4.74 8.86
CA ASP A 97 5.79 -3.80 9.48
C ASP A 97 5.52 -2.32 9.17
N ASN A 98 4.57 -2.02 8.28
CA ASN A 98 4.19 -0.64 7.99
C ASN A 98 3.50 0.04 9.18
N ILE A 99 3.49 1.37 9.16
CA ILE A 99 2.69 2.22 10.03
C ILE A 99 1.88 3.16 9.15
N LEU A 100 0.56 3.19 9.35
CA LEU A 100 -0.31 4.20 8.75
C LEU A 100 -0.66 5.26 9.81
N TYR A 101 -0.46 6.54 9.52
CA TYR A 101 -0.71 7.59 10.49
C TYR A 101 -2.20 7.79 10.76
N PRO A 102 -2.62 8.23 11.97
CA PRO A 102 -4.03 8.21 12.39
C PRO A 102 -5.03 8.93 11.47
N GLU A 103 -4.57 9.93 10.71
CA GLU A 103 -5.40 10.73 9.79
C GLU A 103 -5.31 10.27 8.32
N ALA A 104 -4.53 9.22 8.01
CA ALA A 104 -4.24 8.84 6.63
C ALA A 104 -5.50 8.50 5.85
N LEU A 105 -6.34 7.59 6.37
CA LEU A 105 -7.57 7.20 5.68
C LEU A 105 -8.59 8.35 5.61
N ALA A 106 -8.64 9.20 6.64
CA ALA A 106 -9.48 10.40 6.63
C ALA A 106 -9.05 11.35 5.51
N ARG A 107 -7.74 11.56 5.37
CA ARG A 107 -7.19 12.39 4.30
C ARG A 107 -7.48 11.83 2.91
N LEU A 108 -7.32 10.52 2.71
CA LEU A 108 -7.66 9.89 1.43
C LEU A 108 -9.17 10.00 1.13
N ALA A 109 -10.03 9.88 2.13
CA ALA A 109 -11.46 10.05 1.99
C ALA A 109 -11.85 11.50 1.64
N GLU A 110 -11.16 12.51 2.19
CA GLU A 110 -11.32 13.91 1.80
C GLU A 110 -10.90 14.12 0.33
N GLU A 111 -9.72 13.64 -0.05
CA GLU A 111 -9.17 13.79 -1.40
C GLU A 111 -10.04 13.13 -2.46
N ARG A 112 -10.73 12.03 -2.13
CA ARG A 112 -11.76 11.41 -2.99
C ARG A 112 -12.87 12.38 -3.38
N THR A 113 -13.27 13.25 -2.46
CA THR A 113 -14.43 14.16 -2.65
C THR A 113 -14.06 15.51 -3.26
N ARG A 114 -12.77 15.86 -3.25
CA ARG A 114 -12.30 17.11 -3.86
C ARG A 114 -12.57 17.06 -5.37
N PRO A 115 -13.17 18.11 -5.98
CA PRO A 115 -13.43 18.14 -7.42
C PRO A 115 -12.16 17.90 -8.24
N VAL A 116 -12.31 17.28 -9.41
CA VAL A 116 -11.24 17.26 -10.42
C VAL A 116 -11.27 18.63 -11.10
N GLU A 117 -10.26 19.46 -10.83
CA GLU A 117 -10.29 20.89 -11.21
C GLU A 117 -10.33 21.08 -12.73
N GLU A 118 -9.49 20.36 -13.50
CA GLU A 118 -9.46 20.45 -14.97
C GLU A 118 -8.96 19.14 -15.62
N TRP A 119 -9.58 18.72 -16.75
CA TRP A 119 -8.99 17.74 -17.65
C TRP A 119 -7.93 18.44 -18.50
N VAL A 120 -6.70 18.56 -17.99
CA VAL A 120 -5.60 19.15 -18.77
C VAL A 120 -5.14 18.12 -19.80
N GLN A 121 -5.39 18.40 -21.08
CA GLN A 121 -4.74 17.66 -22.16
C GLN A 121 -3.25 18.00 -22.18
N VAL A 122 -2.43 17.15 -21.57
CA VAL A 122 -0.99 17.23 -21.77
C VAL A 122 -0.67 16.68 -23.15
N HIS A 123 -0.37 17.57 -24.11
CA HIS A 123 0.27 17.16 -25.35
C HIS A 123 1.75 16.87 -25.07
N ASP A 124 2.07 15.61 -24.77
CA ASP A 124 3.45 15.13 -24.75
C ASP A 124 3.69 14.25 -25.98
N PRO A 125 4.50 14.71 -26.96
CA PRO A 125 4.88 13.92 -28.14
C PRO A 125 5.57 12.58 -27.81
N GLY A 126 6.10 12.42 -26.60
CA GLY A 126 6.75 11.20 -26.12
C GLY A 126 5.84 10.19 -25.43
N LEU A 127 4.62 10.57 -25.02
CA LEU A 127 3.73 9.68 -24.25
C LEU A 127 2.81 8.80 -25.12
N GLY A 128 2.70 9.03 -26.43
CA GLY A 128 1.96 8.16 -27.35
C GLY A 128 0.46 7.97 -27.07
N THR A 129 -0.11 8.67 -26.07
CA THR A 129 -1.52 8.53 -25.69
C THR A 129 -2.38 9.59 -26.38
N THR A 130 -3.45 9.17 -27.04
CA THR A 130 -4.47 10.05 -27.63
C THR A 130 -5.63 10.36 -26.67
N ARG A 131 -5.61 9.84 -25.44
CA ARG A 131 -6.64 10.09 -24.42
C ARG A 131 -6.29 11.30 -23.56
N PRO A 132 -7.25 12.19 -23.24
CA PRO A 132 -7.09 13.16 -22.16
C PRO A 132 -6.87 12.38 -20.86
N LEU A 133 -5.76 12.62 -20.16
CA LEU A 133 -5.58 12.18 -18.79
C LEU A 133 -5.98 13.35 -17.89
N ALA A 134 -6.92 13.16 -16.97
CA ALA A 134 -7.14 14.14 -15.92
C ALA A 134 -5.83 14.26 -15.13
N VAL A 135 -5.39 15.46 -14.77
CA VAL A 135 -4.15 15.65 -14.01
C VAL A 135 -4.22 15.16 -12.56
N ASP A 136 -5.39 14.68 -12.14
CA ASP A 136 -5.73 14.53 -10.72
C ASP A 136 -6.97 13.64 -10.51
N ASP A 137 -6.94 12.41 -11.01
CA ASP A 137 -8.07 11.47 -10.97
C ASP A 137 -8.14 10.72 -9.62
N PRO A 138 -9.26 10.76 -8.89
CA PRO A 138 -9.44 9.99 -7.66
C PRO A 138 -9.59 8.47 -7.90
N GLU A 139 -9.37 7.94 -9.11
CA GLU A 139 -9.16 6.50 -9.34
C GLU A 139 -7.90 5.97 -8.62
N ILE A 140 -6.87 6.82 -8.44
CA ILE A 140 -5.61 6.48 -7.77
C ILE A 140 -5.20 7.63 -6.85
N PHE A 141 -4.91 7.33 -5.59
CA PHE A 141 -4.16 8.21 -4.70
C PHE A 141 -2.71 7.75 -4.64
N LEU A 142 -1.81 8.73 -4.67
CA LEU A 142 -0.38 8.54 -4.46
C LEU A 142 0.09 9.48 -3.35
N PHE A 143 0.87 8.99 -2.39
CA PHE A 143 1.34 9.80 -1.27
C PHE A 143 2.77 9.47 -0.82
N PRO A 144 3.48 10.45 -0.22
CA PRO A 144 4.80 10.22 0.33
C PRO A 144 4.76 9.39 1.62
N ILE A 145 5.80 8.59 1.85
CA ILE A 145 6.02 7.82 3.08
C ILE A 145 7.47 7.97 3.56
N ILE A 146 7.74 7.61 4.82
CA ILE A 146 9.11 7.49 5.33
C ILE A 146 9.56 6.03 5.24
N MET A 147 10.66 5.78 4.52
CA MET A 147 11.36 4.49 4.53
C MET A 147 12.40 4.49 5.65
N ARG A 148 12.09 3.83 6.76
CA ARG A 148 12.98 3.73 7.91
C ARG A 148 14.18 2.85 7.57
N GLY A 149 15.35 3.22 8.09
CA GLY A 149 16.60 2.51 7.82
C GLY A 149 17.14 2.73 6.42
N MET A 150 16.53 3.57 5.59
CA MET A 150 16.98 3.80 4.21
C MET A 150 17.75 5.12 4.10
N ALA A 151 18.81 5.13 3.29
CA ALA A 151 19.57 6.34 2.97
C ALA A 151 20.09 6.32 1.53
N LEU A 152 20.34 7.51 0.98
CA LEU A 152 21.02 7.69 -0.30
C LEU A 152 22.54 7.68 -0.07
N VAL A 153 23.22 6.67 -0.59
CA VAL A 153 24.68 6.52 -0.50
C VAL A 153 25.24 6.37 -1.89
N ALA A 154 26.12 7.31 -2.30
CA ALA A 154 26.73 7.33 -3.63
C ALA A 154 25.71 7.18 -4.79
N GLY A 155 24.57 7.88 -4.69
CA GLY A 155 23.52 7.86 -5.72
C GLY A 155 22.62 6.62 -5.71
N ARG A 156 22.82 5.68 -4.77
CA ARG A 156 22.02 4.47 -4.62
C ARG A 156 21.23 4.51 -3.33
N LEU A 157 19.98 4.05 -3.38
CA LEU A 157 19.19 3.86 -2.18
C LEU A 157 19.58 2.52 -1.54
N ILE A 158 19.96 2.56 -0.27
CA ILE A 158 20.43 1.39 0.48
C ILE A 158 19.64 1.30 1.77
N ARG A 159 19.21 0.08 2.12
CA ARG A 159 18.53 -0.24 3.38
C ARG A 159 19.52 -0.75 4.41
N PHE A 160 19.43 -0.22 5.62
CA PHE A 160 20.24 -0.50 6.80
C PHE A 160 19.31 -0.92 7.95
N PRO A 161 18.92 -2.22 8.04
CA PRO A 161 17.95 -2.69 9.03
C PRO A 161 18.34 -2.36 10.49
N ALA A 162 19.63 -2.38 10.81
CA ALA A 162 20.12 -2.03 12.15
C ALA A 162 20.05 -0.52 12.49
N ARG A 163 19.64 0.33 11.54
CA ARG A 163 19.62 1.79 11.67
C ARG A 163 18.21 2.37 11.42
N GLU A 164 17.17 1.56 11.54
CA GLU A 164 15.78 1.97 11.30
C GLU A 164 15.31 3.12 12.20
N ASN A 165 15.86 3.24 13.41
CA ASN A 165 15.55 4.34 14.32
C ASN A 165 16.32 5.64 14.02
N ASP A 166 17.45 5.55 13.31
CA ASP A 166 18.36 6.69 13.09
C ASP A 166 18.31 7.24 11.68
N LEU A 167 17.98 6.39 10.71
CA LEU A 167 17.93 6.72 9.29
C LEU A 167 16.50 6.68 8.80
N GLY A 168 16.16 7.60 7.91
CA GLY A 168 14.89 7.66 7.23
C GLY A 168 15.01 8.48 5.96
N LEU A 169 14.31 8.03 4.92
CA LEU A 169 14.20 8.74 3.66
C LEU A 169 12.73 8.94 3.32
N VAL A 170 12.35 10.13 2.86
CA VAL A 170 11.04 10.34 2.27
C VAL A 170 11.05 9.78 0.85
N LEU A 171 10.21 8.79 0.57
CA LEU A 171 9.86 8.43 -0.81
C LEU A 171 8.61 9.22 -1.19
N SER A 172 8.72 10.07 -2.21
CA SER A 172 7.57 10.82 -2.74
C SER A 172 6.62 9.95 -3.55
N GLY A 173 7.13 8.87 -4.15
CA GLY A 173 6.41 8.05 -5.11
C GLY A 173 6.28 8.70 -6.50
N LEU A 174 6.81 9.92 -6.68
CA LEU A 174 6.77 10.67 -7.94
C LEU A 174 8.18 10.85 -8.53
N PRO A 175 8.42 10.43 -9.79
CA PRO A 175 7.65 9.41 -10.53
C PRO A 175 7.82 8.00 -9.90
N PRO A 176 6.90 7.04 -10.12
CA PRO A 176 7.08 5.67 -9.64
C PRO A 176 8.12 4.96 -10.52
N VAL A 177 9.37 5.10 -10.12
CA VAL A 177 10.48 4.43 -10.80
C VAL A 177 10.95 3.26 -9.96
N CYS A 178 11.53 2.27 -10.64
CA CYS A 178 12.11 1.10 -10.00
C CYS A 178 13.00 1.50 -8.81
N HIS A 179 12.82 0.82 -7.68
CA HIS A 179 13.49 1.05 -6.39
C HIS A 179 13.19 2.40 -5.70
N ARG A 180 12.25 3.22 -6.19
CA ARG A 180 11.86 4.51 -5.55
C ARG A 180 10.36 4.62 -5.28
N ILE A 181 9.69 3.48 -5.19
CA ILE A 181 8.28 3.37 -4.88
C ILE A 181 8.09 2.18 -3.95
N ASP A 182 7.12 2.29 -3.06
CA ASP A 182 6.74 1.25 -2.12
C ASP A 182 5.25 0.92 -2.25
N CYS A 183 4.91 -0.34 -1.96
CA CYS A 183 3.53 -0.83 -2.02
C CYS A 183 2.50 0.00 -1.23
N MET A 184 2.91 0.66 -0.15
CA MET A 184 1.99 1.43 0.68
C MET A 184 1.58 2.75 0.03
N GLN A 185 2.39 3.28 -0.89
CA GLN A 185 2.21 4.65 -1.42
C GLN A 185 1.03 4.79 -2.38
N VAL A 186 0.57 3.67 -2.97
CA VAL A 186 -0.48 3.67 -3.99
C VAL A 186 -1.75 3.06 -3.44
N VAL A 187 -2.82 3.84 -3.47
CA VAL A 187 -4.18 3.40 -3.13
C VAL A 187 -5.04 3.60 -4.36
N ALA A 188 -5.58 2.53 -4.92
CA ALA A 188 -6.35 2.61 -6.15
C ALA A 188 -7.72 1.95 -6.01
N ARG A 189 -8.67 2.40 -6.82
CA ARG A 189 -10.00 1.81 -6.87
C ARG A 189 -9.93 0.33 -7.21
N ARG A 190 -10.74 -0.47 -6.52
CA ARG A 190 -10.83 -1.91 -6.73
C ARG A 190 -11.22 -2.27 -8.17
N THR A 191 -12.07 -1.47 -8.81
CA THR A 191 -12.44 -1.65 -10.23
C THR A 191 -11.26 -1.46 -11.17
N LEU A 192 -10.31 -0.59 -10.82
CA LEU A 192 -9.10 -0.40 -11.60
C LEU A 192 -8.15 -1.60 -11.44
N TRP A 193 -7.98 -2.10 -10.21
CA TRP A 193 -7.26 -3.35 -9.95
C TRP A 193 -7.81 -4.52 -10.76
N GLN A 194 -9.13 -4.67 -10.81
CA GLN A 194 -9.79 -5.71 -11.61
C GLN A 194 -9.50 -5.56 -13.10
N ARG A 195 -9.49 -4.33 -13.61
CA ARG A 195 -9.22 -4.03 -15.04
C ARG A 195 -7.81 -4.40 -15.46
N ILE A 196 -6.82 -4.19 -14.60
CA ILE A 196 -5.42 -4.55 -14.88
C ILE A 196 -5.10 -6.02 -14.60
N GLY A 197 -6.09 -6.82 -14.15
CA GLY A 197 -5.93 -8.25 -13.87
C GLY A 197 -5.40 -8.56 -12.47
N GLY A 198 -5.56 -7.64 -11.51
CA GLY A 198 -5.11 -7.83 -10.13
C GLY A 198 -3.60 -7.63 -9.96
N TRP A 199 -3.02 -8.30 -8.97
CA TRP A 199 -1.58 -8.23 -8.71
C TRP A 199 -0.88 -9.35 -9.47
N TYR A 200 -0.71 -9.21 -10.78
CA TYR A 200 -0.25 -10.31 -11.64
C TYR A 200 1.27 -10.54 -11.63
N ASP A 201 2.09 -9.51 -11.43
CA ASP A 201 3.55 -9.64 -11.44
C ASP A 201 4.05 -10.15 -10.07
N LYS A 202 4.91 -11.18 -10.08
CA LYS A 202 5.48 -11.80 -8.87
C LYS A 202 7.01 -11.65 -8.80
N SER A 203 7.59 -10.74 -9.60
CA SER A 203 9.02 -10.47 -9.55
C SER A 203 9.39 -9.63 -8.34
N ALA A 204 10.67 -9.61 -7.96
CA ALA A 204 11.13 -8.82 -6.79
C ALA A 204 10.84 -7.32 -6.91
N ASP A 205 10.66 -6.83 -8.13
CA ASP A 205 10.37 -5.43 -8.43
C ASP A 205 8.89 -5.23 -8.82
N SER A 206 8.00 -6.10 -8.36
CA SER A 206 6.57 -6.11 -8.74
C SER A 206 5.86 -4.78 -8.47
N ASP A 207 6.14 -4.14 -7.33
CA ASP A 207 5.52 -2.88 -6.93
C ASP A 207 5.61 -1.82 -8.04
N TRP A 208 6.81 -1.53 -8.57
CA TRP A 208 6.94 -0.48 -9.59
C TRP A 208 6.29 -0.88 -10.92
N LYS A 209 6.35 -2.15 -11.33
CA LYS A 209 5.76 -2.62 -12.59
C LYS A 209 4.24 -2.52 -12.58
N ILE A 210 3.64 -2.94 -11.47
CA ILE A 210 2.20 -2.86 -11.28
C ILE A 210 1.75 -1.41 -11.19
N TYR A 211 2.52 -0.56 -10.51
CA TYR A 211 2.18 0.86 -10.38
C TYR A 211 2.39 1.65 -11.65
N GLU A 212 3.42 1.35 -12.45
CA GLU A 212 3.53 1.85 -13.81
C GLU A 212 2.29 1.48 -14.63
N ARG A 213 1.83 0.22 -14.52
CA ARG A 213 0.61 -0.23 -15.21
C ARG A 213 -0.65 0.48 -14.74
N LEU A 214 -0.82 0.73 -13.43
CA LEU A 214 -1.94 1.50 -12.88
C LEU A 214 -1.90 2.96 -13.35
N LEU A 215 -0.73 3.61 -13.30
CA LEU A 215 -0.59 5.01 -13.72
C LEU A 215 -0.78 5.19 -15.23
N ALA A 216 -0.59 4.13 -16.03
CA ALA A 216 -0.95 4.14 -17.45
C ALA A 216 -2.48 4.15 -17.70
N GLU A 217 -3.31 3.84 -16.70
CA GLU A 217 -4.77 3.84 -16.82
C GLU A 217 -5.43 5.13 -16.31
N ALA A 218 -4.84 5.79 -15.31
CA ALA A 218 -5.35 7.02 -14.72
C ALA A 218 -4.19 7.84 -14.13
N ALA A 219 -4.24 9.18 -14.28
CA ALA A 219 -3.25 10.02 -13.62
C ALA A 219 -3.59 10.15 -12.13
N PRO A 220 -2.61 9.97 -11.23
CA PRO A 220 -2.89 9.85 -9.82
C PRO A 220 -3.21 11.21 -9.20
N ARG A 221 -4.18 11.21 -8.29
CA ARG A 221 -4.34 12.28 -7.31
C ARG A 221 -3.19 12.22 -6.30
N TYR A 222 -2.28 13.19 -6.40
CA TYR A 222 -1.17 13.29 -5.45
C TYR A 222 -1.62 13.93 -4.14
N VAL A 223 -1.50 13.19 -3.05
CA VAL A 223 -1.86 13.65 -1.70
C VAL A 223 -0.59 14.19 -1.03
N ASN A 224 -0.51 15.51 -0.91
CA ASN A 224 0.68 16.21 -0.41
C ASN A 224 0.81 16.17 1.12
N ALA A 225 0.81 14.97 1.70
CA ALA A 225 1.04 14.73 3.11
C ALA A 225 1.74 13.37 3.30
N ILE A 226 2.70 13.29 4.21
CA ILE A 226 3.30 12.00 4.57
C ILE A 226 2.28 11.22 5.39
N LEU A 227 1.80 10.09 4.86
CA LEU A 227 0.70 9.34 5.49
C LEU A 227 1.14 8.08 6.24
N GLY A 228 2.42 7.72 6.20
CA GLY A 228 2.90 6.54 6.90
C GLY A 228 4.39 6.29 6.79
N GLU A 229 4.80 5.15 7.33
CA GLU A 229 6.18 4.68 7.36
C GLU A 229 6.29 3.19 7.01
N HIS A 230 7.36 2.80 6.35
CA HIS A 230 7.75 1.40 6.15
C HIS A 230 8.97 1.12 7.03
N TRP A 231 8.88 0.09 7.87
CA TRP A 231 9.95 -0.33 8.80
C TRP A 231 10.73 -1.53 8.33
#